data_AF-A0A7R9ITW6-F1
#
_entry.id   AF-A0A7R9ITW6-F1
#
_cell.length_a   1.000
_cell.length_b   1.000
_cell.length_c   1.000
_cell.angle_alpha   90.00
_cell.angle_beta   90.00
_cell.angle_gamma   90.00
#
_symmetry.space_group_name_H-M   'P 1'
#
loop_
_entity.id
_entity.type
_entity.pdbx_description
1 polymer ?
#
loop_
_entity_poly.entity_id
_entity_poly.type
_entity_poly.pdbx_seq_one_letter_code
_entity_poly.pdbx_strand_id
1 'polypeptide(L)'
;FDTEAENFFTPSIRILVVDFILQRQRFDENQSSLFGFGIQRLISEGVYKAAYPLHDGDVKTPGSLRQLLYTEWASVRKWIMYQPIDYITDYFGVKFGLYFAWLGYYTHMLIPAAILGLISFIYGLSTVYSNTLSNDICRDDQDIWMCPVCDRTCPYWKLKETCLYARITYIFDNNFTVFFAVFMSFWGI
;
A
#
# COMPACT_ATOMS: atom_id res chain seq x y z
N PHE A 1 -7.11 19.18 -32.99
CA PHE A 1 -7.97 18.03 -32.64
C PHE A 1 -8.55 17.51 -33.93
N ASP A 2 -8.03 16.38 -34.40
CA ASP A 2 -8.51 15.74 -35.63
C ASP A 2 -9.51 14.66 -35.23
N THR A 3 -10.79 14.91 -35.49
CA THR A 3 -11.88 13.96 -35.20
C THR A 3 -11.99 12.86 -36.25
N GLU A 4 -11.28 12.96 -37.37
CA GLU A 4 -11.28 11.95 -38.45
C GLU A 4 -10.11 10.98 -38.36
N ALA A 5 -9.23 11.14 -37.38
CA ALA A 5 -8.13 10.21 -37.13
C ALA A 5 -8.67 8.80 -36.84
N GLU A 6 -8.10 7.79 -37.50
CA GLU A 6 -8.51 6.38 -37.40
C GLU A 6 -8.50 5.84 -35.96
N ASN A 7 -7.58 6.36 -35.13
CA ASN A 7 -7.43 6.02 -33.71
C ASN A 7 -7.87 7.17 -32.78
N PHE A 8 -8.91 7.91 -33.14
CA PHE A 8 -9.47 8.96 -32.28
C PHE A 8 -9.91 8.44 -30.89
N PHE A 9 -10.55 7.27 -30.85
CA PHE A 9 -10.90 6.60 -29.59
C PHE A 9 -9.85 5.56 -29.22
N THR A 10 -9.27 5.69 -28.02
CA THR A 10 -8.35 4.69 -27.49
C THR A 10 -9.04 3.34 -27.30
N PRO A 11 -8.30 2.22 -27.34
CA PRO A 11 -8.87 0.89 -27.11
C PRO A 11 -9.67 0.79 -25.80
N SER A 12 -9.20 1.46 -24.74
CA SER A 12 -9.87 1.51 -23.44
C SER A 12 -11.22 2.22 -23.50
N ILE A 13 -11.35 3.31 -24.26
CA ILE A 13 -12.64 3.99 -24.48
C ILE A 13 -13.57 3.11 -25.30
N ARG A 14 -13.06 2.45 -26.36
CA ARG A 14 -13.85 1.52 -27.17
C ARG A 14 -14.41 0.37 -26.33
N ILE A 15 -13.58 -0.23 -25.48
CA ILE A 15 -13.98 -1.28 -24.53
C ILE A 15 -15.06 -0.76 -23.57
N LEU A 16 -14.87 0.44 -23.01
CA LEU A 16 -15.82 1.05 -22.10
C LEU A 16 -17.19 1.29 -22.76
N VAL A 17 -17.21 1.78 -24.00
CA VAL A 17 -18.45 1.99 -24.76
C VAL A 17 -19.15 0.67 -25.03
N VAL A 18 -18.41 -0.38 -25.42
CA VAL A 18 -18.99 -1.72 -25.65
C VAL A 18 -19.56 -2.29 -24.34
N ASP A 19 -18.83 -2.21 -23.23
CA ASP A 19 -19.31 -2.65 -21.92
C ASP A 19 -20.56 -1.87 -21.49
N PHE A 20 -20.58 -0.55 -21.70
CA PHE A 20 -21.73 0.30 -21.42
C PHE A 20 -22.98 -0.12 -22.20
N ILE A 21 -22.83 -0.48 -23.48
CA ILE A 21 -23.91 -0.98 -24.33
C ILE A 21 -24.39 -2.35 -23.82
N LEU A 22 -23.46 -3.28 -23.58
CA LEU A 22 -23.78 -4.64 -23.12
C LEU A 22 -24.48 -4.64 -21.75
N GLN A 23 -24.16 -3.70 -20.87
CA GLN A 23 -24.84 -3.56 -19.57
C GLN A 23 -26.26 -3.01 -19.67
N ARG A 24 -26.59 -2.28 -20.74
CA ARG A 24 -27.90 -1.62 -20.92
C ARG A 24 -28.82 -2.32 -21.90
N GLN A 25 -28.29 -3.20 -22.74
CA GLN A 25 -29.07 -3.90 -23.74
C GLN A 25 -30.14 -4.78 -23.07
N ARG A 26 -31.39 -4.63 -23.49
CA ARG A 26 -32.51 -5.49 -23.09
C ARG A 26 -32.54 -6.73 -23.99
N PHE A 27 -32.94 -7.87 -23.41
CA PHE A 27 -33.11 -9.13 -24.14
C PHE A 27 -34.54 -9.66 -24.09
N ASP A 28 -35.41 -9.09 -23.25
CA ASP A 28 -36.84 -9.42 -23.19
C ASP A 28 -37.65 -8.49 -24.10
N GLU A 29 -38.51 -9.08 -24.95
CA GLU A 29 -39.45 -8.34 -25.81
C GLU A 29 -40.64 -7.81 -25.01
N ASN A 30 -41.05 -8.52 -23.95
CA ASN A 30 -42.12 -8.09 -23.07
C ASN A 30 -41.54 -7.14 -22.01
N GLN A 31 -41.89 -5.85 -22.09
CA GLN A 31 -41.43 -4.84 -21.12
C GLN A 31 -41.88 -5.09 -19.66
N SER A 32 -42.57 -6.20 -19.39
CA SER A 32 -43.05 -6.60 -18.06
C SER A 32 -41.94 -7.00 -17.08
N SER A 33 -40.80 -7.52 -17.56
CA SER A 33 -39.70 -7.86 -16.66
C SER A 33 -38.81 -6.62 -16.40
N LEU A 34 -38.83 -6.14 -15.16
CA LEU A 34 -37.96 -5.04 -14.71
C LEU A 34 -36.47 -5.40 -14.77
N PHE A 35 -36.13 -6.69 -14.85
CA PHE A 35 -34.76 -7.21 -14.78
C PHE A 35 -34.26 -7.86 -16.09
N GLY A 36 -35.01 -7.75 -17.19
CA GLY A 36 -34.67 -8.34 -18.50
C GLY A 36 -33.60 -7.59 -19.30
N PHE A 37 -32.54 -7.10 -18.64
CA PHE A 37 -31.49 -6.33 -19.29
C PHE A 37 -30.10 -6.57 -18.69
N GLY A 38 -29.08 -6.33 -19.50
CA GLY A 38 -27.68 -6.34 -19.10
C GLY A 38 -27.00 -7.71 -19.16
N ILE A 39 -25.77 -7.72 -19.66
CA ILE A 39 -24.96 -8.94 -19.82
C ILE A 39 -24.66 -9.67 -18.50
N GLN A 40 -24.58 -8.94 -17.38
CA GLN A 40 -24.32 -9.54 -16.06
C GLN A 40 -25.41 -10.54 -15.65
N ARG A 41 -26.68 -10.26 -16.03
CA ARG A 41 -27.80 -11.15 -15.75
C ARG A 41 -27.65 -12.47 -16.51
N LEU A 42 -27.36 -12.39 -17.80
CA LEU A 42 -27.15 -13.56 -18.67
C LEU A 42 -25.97 -14.42 -18.20
N ILE A 43 -24.92 -13.81 -17.64
CA ILE A 43 -23.83 -14.56 -17.00
C ILE A 43 -24.30 -15.25 -15.71
N SER A 44 -25.06 -14.55 -14.86
CA SER A 44 -25.57 -15.10 -13.60
C SER A 44 -26.56 -16.27 -13.80
N GLU A 45 -27.32 -16.24 -14.90
CA GLU A 45 -28.26 -17.30 -15.29
C GLU A 45 -27.58 -18.46 -16.04
N GLY A 46 -26.27 -18.36 -16.31
CA GLY A 46 -25.51 -19.41 -16.98
C GLY A 46 -25.71 -19.47 -18.50
N VAL A 47 -26.36 -18.46 -19.11
CA VAL A 47 -26.48 -18.35 -20.57
C VAL A 47 -25.12 -18.05 -21.19
N TYR A 48 -24.36 -17.14 -20.59
CA TYR A 48 -22.96 -16.86 -20.96
C TYR A 48 -22.00 -17.32 -19.87
N LYS A 49 -20.85 -17.87 -20.28
CA LYS A 49 -19.82 -18.34 -19.34
C LYS A 49 -18.97 -17.20 -18.76
N ALA A 50 -18.60 -16.21 -19.58
CA ALA A 50 -17.79 -15.08 -19.18
C ALA A 50 -17.90 -13.94 -20.20
N ALA A 51 -17.68 -12.71 -19.75
CA ALA A 51 -17.47 -11.54 -20.62
C ALA A 51 -16.30 -10.73 -20.07
N TYR A 52 -15.29 -10.48 -20.91
CA TYR A 52 -14.11 -9.71 -20.54
C TYR A 52 -13.50 -9.06 -21.79
N PRO A 53 -12.84 -7.90 -21.64
CA PRO A 53 -12.12 -7.29 -22.73
C PRO A 53 -10.83 -8.05 -23.04
N LEU A 54 -10.40 -7.98 -24.31
CA LEU A 54 -9.11 -8.52 -24.74
C LEU A 54 -7.99 -7.51 -24.48
N HIS A 55 -6.80 -8.03 -24.22
CA HIS A 55 -5.60 -7.23 -24.07
C HIS A 55 -4.92 -6.96 -25.41
N ASP A 56 -4.09 -5.91 -25.45
CA ASP A 56 -3.24 -5.55 -26.60
C ASP A 56 -2.06 -6.53 -26.73
N GLY A 57 -2.33 -7.73 -27.23
CA GLY A 57 -1.34 -8.78 -27.48
C GLY A 57 -0.77 -9.46 -26.23
N ASP A 58 0.31 -10.20 -26.45
CA ASP A 58 1.05 -10.89 -25.38
C ASP A 58 2.18 -9.99 -24.84
N VAL A 59 2.72 -10.33 -23.67
CA VAL A 59 3.84 -9.60 -23.04
C VAL A 59 5.10 -9.61 -23.92
N LYS A 60 5.21 -10.56 -24.86
CA LYS A 60 6.35 -10.71 -25.77
C LYS A 60 6.18 -10.03 -27.12
N THR A 61 4.99 -9.55 -27.47
CA THR A 61 4.76 -8.95 -28.80
C THR A 61 5.41 -7.58 -28.88
N PRO A 62 6.34 -7.34 -29.82
CA PRO A 62 7.07 -6.08 -29.93
C PRO A 62 6.11 -4.93 -30.25
N GLY A 63 6.19 -3.85 -29.48
CA GLY A 63 5.43 -2.62 -29.73
C GLY A 63 4.02 -2.59 -29.13
N SER A 64 3.60 -3.62 -28.38
CA SER A 64 2.35 -3.54 -27.63
C SER A 64 2.50 -2.71 -26.36
N LEU A 65 1.43 -2.03 -25.96
CA LEU A 65 1.45 -1.23 -24.74
C LEU A 65 1.61 -2.10 -23.48
N ARG A 66 1.12 -3.36 -23.57
CA ARG A 66 1.31 -4.39 -22.55
C ARG A 66 2.79 -4.76 -22.35
N GLN A 67 3.55 -4.91 -23.43
CA GLN A 67 4.98 -5.19 -23.35
C GLN A 67 5.71 -4.01 -22.70
N LEU A 68 5.44 -2.78 -23.17
CA LEU A 68 6.07 -1.57 -22.64
C LEU A 68 5.85 -1.43 -21.13
N LEU A 69 4.62 -1.59 -20.65
CA LEU A 69 4.28 -1.54 -19.23
C LEU A 69 4.99 -2.64 -18.44
N TYR A 70 5.15 -3.83 -19.00
CA TYR A 70 5.87 -4.92 -18.34
C TYR A 70 7.38 -4.65 -18.23
N THR A 71 8.00 -4.08 -19.27
CA THR A 71 9.45 -3.84 -19.31
C THR A 71 9.87 -2.62 -18.49
N GLU A 72 9.05 -1.55 -18.50
CA GLU A 72 9.41 -0.27 -17.88
C GLU A 72 8.82 -0.04 -16.49
N TRP A 73 7.72 -0.71 -16.14
CA TRP A 73 7.01 -0.47 -14.88
C TRP A 73 6.79 -1.73 -14.04
N ALA A 74 6.09 -2.74 -14.56
CA ALA A 74 5.71 -3.94 -13.80
C ALA A 74 6.86 -4.97 -13.66
N SER A 75 8.11 -4.50 -13.67
CA SER A 75 9.31 -5.30 -13.45
C SER A 75 9.97 -4.92 -12.13
N VAL A 76 10.31 -5.92 -11.31
CA VAL A 76 11.04 -5.71 -10.03
C VAL A 76 12.35 -4.95 -10.24
N ARG A 77 12.97 -5.09 -11.41
CA ARG A 77 14.21 -4.37 -11.77
C ARG A 77 14.01 -2.85 -11.84
N LYS A 78 12.79 -2.37 -12.02
CA LYS A 78 12.45 -0.95 -12.26
C LYS A 78 11.80 -0.27 -11.04
N TRP A 79 11.87 -0.88 -9.85
CA TRP A 79 11.21 -0.39 -8.63
C TRP A 79 11.57 1.04 -8.18
N ILE A 80 12.71 1.59 -8.62
CA ILE A 80 13.17 2.96 -8.28
C ILE A 80 12.75 3.99 -9.35
N MET A 81 12.31 3.54 -10.53
CA MET A 81 11.95 4.45 -11.62
C MET A 81 10.59 5.12 -11.37
N TYR A 82 10.41 6.30 -11.97
CA TYR A 82 9.10 6.97 -11.98
C TYR A 82 8.04 6.11 -12.64
N GLN A 83 6.84 6.09 -12.06
CA GLN A 83 5.72 5.33 -12.60
C GLN A 83 5.13 6.05 -13.84
N PRO A 84 4.96 5.36 -14.97
CA PRO A 84 4.35 5.92 -16.18
C PRO A 84 2.82 5.96 -16.05
N ILE A 85 2.29 6.89 -15.24
CA ILE A 85 0.85 6.97 -14.90
C ILE A 85 -0.04 7.16 -16.13
N ASP A 86 0.40 7.95 -17.12
CA ASP A 86 -0.39 8.20 -18.34
C ASP A 86 -0.61 6.90 -19.11
N TYR A 87 0.44 6.11 -19.32
CA TYR A 87 0.35 4.81 -20.00
C TYR A 87 -0.47 3.78 -19.22
N ILE A 88 -0.39 3.79 -17.88
CA ILE A 88 -1.23 2.95 -17.01
C ILE A 88 -2.71 3.34 -17.16
N THR A 89 -2.98 4.64 -17.20
CA THR A 89 -4.33 5.20 -17.37
C THR A 89 -4.89 4.86 -18.75
N ASP A 90 -4.08 4.96 -19.80
CA ASP A 90 -4.49 4.61 -21.16
C ASP A 90 -4.78 3.12 -21.31
N TYR A 91 -4.09 2.24 -20.59
CA TYR A 91 -4.28 0.79 -20.68
C TYR A 91 -5.38 0.24 -19.77
N PHE A 92 -5.38 0.63 -18.50
CA PHE A 92 -6.28 0.08 -17.47
C PHE A 92 -7.46 1.01 -17.17
N GLY A 93 -7.41 2.26 -17.60
CA GLY A 93 -8.40 3.29 -17.32
C GLY A 93 -8.07 4.12 -16.08
N VAL A 94 -8.81 5.22 -15.94
CA VAL A 94 -8.59 6.27 -14.92
C VAL A 94 -8.64 5.74 -13.49
N LYS A 95 -9.49 4.74 -13.21
CA LYS A 95 -9.60 4.15 -11.87
C LYS A 95 -8.28 3.55 -11.38
N PHE A 96 -7.60 2.79 -12.25
CA PHE A 96 -6.31 2.18 -11.92
C PHE A 96 -5.18 3.19 -11.98
N GLY A 97 -5.22 4.14 -12.94
CA GLY A 97 -4.29 5.27 -12.98
C GLY A 97 -4.28 6.05 -11.67
N LEU A 98 -5.45 6.40 -11.14
CA LEU A 98 -5.59 7.11 -9.87
C LEU A 98 -5.06 6.30 -8.68
N TYR A 99 -5.33 4.99 -8.65
CA TYR A 99 -4.81 4.11 -7.61
C TYR A 99 -3.28 4.13 -7.55
N PHE A 100 -2.61 3.96 -8.69
CA PHE A 100 -1.15 3.96 -8.75
C PHE A 100 -0.54 5.35 -8.53
N ALA A 101 -1.21 6.41 -8.99
CA ALA A 101 -0.82 7.79 -8.70
C ALA A 101 -0.82 8.07 -7.19
N TRP A 102 -1.90 7.67 -6.50
CA TRP A 102 -2.00 7.82 -5.05
C TRP A 102 -0.98 6.96 -4.30
N LEU A 103 -0.77 5.71 -4.72
CA LEU A 103 0.23 4.83 -4.14
C LEU A 103 1.65 5.41 -4.27
N GLY A 104 1.99 5.93 -5.45
CA GLY A 104 3.27 6.60 -5.69
C GLY A 104 3.44 7.83 -4.82
N TYR A 105 2.43 8.70 -4.78
CA TYR A 105 2.40 9.88 -3.92
C TYR A 105 2.62 9.54 -2.44
N TYR A 106 1.86 8.57 -1.92
CA TYR A 106 1.96 8.15 -0.53
C TYR A 106 3.33 7.56 -0.20
N THR A 107 3.89 6.74 -1.10
CA THR A 107 5.23 6.17 -0.95
C THR A 107 6.32 7.25 -0.94
N HIS A 108 6.20 8.27 -1.79
CA HIS A 108 7.10 9.42 -1.76
C HIS A 108 6.97 10.24 -0.47
N MET A 109 5.75 10.46 0.04
CA MET A 109 5.53 11.15 1.31
C MET A 109 6.03 10.36 2.53
N LEU A 110 6.13 9.03 2.44
CA LEU A 110 6.74 8.21 3.49
C LEU A 110 8.25 8.37 3.58
N ILE A 111 8.95 8.83 2.54
CA ILE A 111 10.42 8.99 2.54
C ILE A 111 10.90 9.91 3.67
N PRO A 112 10.41 11.17 3.82
CA PRO A 112 10.84 12.04 4.91
C PRO A 112 10.48 11.47 6.29
N ALA A 113 9.31 10.84 6.42
CA ALA A 113 8.90 10.19 7.67
C ALA A 113 9.84 9.03 8.05
N ALA A 114 10.23 8.20 7.08
CA ALA A 114 11.17 7.11 7.27
C ALA A 114 12.57 7.62 7.64
N ILE A 115 13.04 8.71 7.03
CA ILE A 115 14.33 9.33 7.37
C ILE A 115 14.34 9.81 8.82
N LEU A 116 13.31 10.55 9.25
CA LEU A 116 13.22 11.04 10.63
C LEU A 116 13.07 9.90 11.65
N GLY A 117 12.29 8.86 11.33
CA GLY A 117 12.18 7.67 12.15
C GLY A 117 13.50 6.87 12.25
N LEU A 118 14.28 6.81 11.18
CA LEU A 118 15.60 6.18 11.21
C LEU A 118 16.59 6.99 12.06
N ILE A 119 16.57 8.31 11.96
CA ILE A 119 17.38 9.20 12.81
C ILE A 119 17.02 9.02 14.28
N SER A 120 15.71 8.96 14.62
CA SER A 120 15.26 8.75 16.00
C SER A 120 15.71 7.40 16.56
N PHE A 121 15.71 6.36 15.73
CA PHE A 121 16.17 5.03 16.09
C PHE A 121 17.69 4.96 16.29
N ILE A 122 18.48 5.54 15.36
CA ILE A 122 19.94 5.61 15.47
C ILE A 122 20.36 6.42 16.71
N TYR A 123 19.65 7.51 17.02
CA TYR A 123 19.88 8.30 18.24
C TYR A 123 19.66 7.46 19.50
N GLY A 124 18.58 6.68 19.55
CA GLY A 124 18.29 5.74 20.64
C GLY A 124 19.41 4.71 20.82
N LEU A 125 19.88 4.09 19.73
CA LEU A 125 21.00 3.14 19.75
C LEU A 125 22.31 3.79 20.24
N SER A 126 22.61 5.01 19.80
CA SER A 126 23.84 5.71 20.19
C SER A 126 23.84 6.14 21.65
N THR A 127 22.67 6.36 22.27
CA THR A 127 22.56 6.89 23.64
C THR A 127 22.11 5.86 24.67
N VAL A 128 21.87 4.61 24.26
CA VAL A 128 21.35 3.55 25.15
C VAL A 128 22.28 3.22 26.33
N TYR A 129 23.60 3.37 26.16
CA TYR A 129 24.57 3.10 27.21
C TYR A 129 24.90 4.32 28.07
N SER A 130 24.49 5.52 27.67
CA SER A 130 24.71 6.77 28.43
C SER A 130 23.48 7.20 29.23
N ASN A 131 22.32 6.58 29.00
CA ASN A 131 21.11 6.89 29.72
C ASN A 131 21.16 6.39 31.17
N THR A 132 20.85 7.27 32.12
CA THR A 132 20.92 6.99 33.56
C THR A 132 19.88 5.95 33.99
N LEU A 133 18.65 6.03 33.50
CA LEU A 133 17.56 5.12 33.88
C LEU A 133 17.84 3.67 33.45
N SER A 134 18.26 3.46 32.20
CA SER A 134 18.63 2.12 31.72
C SER A 134 19.87 1.60 32.43
N ASN A 135 20.83 2.46 32.78
CA ASN A 135 22.02 2.05 33.51
C ASN A 135 21.72 1.71 34.97
N ASP A 136 20.78 2.41 35.62
CA ASP A 136 20.35 2.11 36.99
C ASP A 136 19.65 0.75 37.07
N ILE A 137 18.82 0.38 36.08
CA ILE A 137 18.19 -0.94 35.99
C ILE A 137 19.23 -2.05 35.72
N CYS A 138 20.25 -1.76 34.91
CA CYS A 138 21.28 -2.71 34.53
C CYS A 138 22.46 -2.80 35.51
N ARG A 139 22.43 -2.04 36.62
CA ARG A 139 23.54 -1.93 37.56
C ARG A 139 23.66 -3.19 38.44
N ASP A 140 24.87 -3.70 38.60
CA ASP A 140 25.14 -4.95 39.33
C ASP A 140 25.31 -4.77 40.85
N ASP A 141 25.52 -3.54 41.31
CA ASP A 141 25.78 -3.21 42.71
C ASP A 141 24.50 -2.91 43.52
N GLN A 142 23.33 -2.91 42.87
CA GLN A 142 22.03 -2.70 43.52
C GLN A 142 21.18 -3.97 43.49
N ASP A 143 21.10 -4.68 44.62
CA ASP A 143 20.22 -5.84 44.80
C ASP A 143 18.77 -5.38 45.09
N ILE A 144 18.11 -4.83 44.07
CA ILE A 144 16.69 -4.42 44.15
C ILE A 144 15.79 -5.61 43.81
N TRP A 145 15.03 -6.06 44.81
CA TRP A 145 14.01 -7.10 44.67
C TRP A 145 12.65 -6.49 44.37
N MET A 146 12.01 -7.01 43.33
CA MET A 146 10.67 -6.61 42.91
C MET A 146 9.63 -7.57 43.47
N CYS A 147 8.46 -7.02 43.80
CA CYS A 147 7.32 -7.81 44.25
C CYS A 147 6.84 -8.78 43.15
N PRO A 148 6.30 -9.94 43.52
CA PRO A 148 5.67 -10.85 42.56
C PRO A 148 4.51 -10.15 41.85
N VAL A 149 4.39 -10.40 40.55
CA VAL A 149 3.33 -9.80 39.70
C VAL A 149 1.98 -10.49 39.93
N CYS A 150 1.95 -11.68 40.54
CA CYS A 150 0.74 -12.47 40.75
C CYS A 150 0.46 -12.79 42.23
N ASP A 151 -0.83 -12.91 42.56
CA ASP A 151 -1.32 -13.14 43.93
C ASP A 151 -0.97 -14.51 44.50
N ARG A 152 -0.77 -15.53 43.66
CA ARG A 152 -0.49 -16.91 44.11
C ARG A 152 0.70 -17.51 43.36
N THR A 153 1.67 -18.04 44.11
CA THR A 153 2.80 -18.85 43.62
C THR A 153 3.69 -18.17 42.56
N CYS A 154 4.01 -16.88 42.71
CA CYS A 154 5.07 -16.22 41.95
C CYS A 154 6.30 -15.96 42.83
N PRO A 155 7.53 -16.20 42.33
CA PRO A 155 8.74 -15.80 43.04
C PRO A 155 8.93 -14.28 43.00
N TYR A 156 9.65 -13.76 43.98
CA TYR A 156 10.28 -12.44 43.87
C TYR A 156 11.33 -12.49 42.76
N TRP A 157 11.48 -11.40 42.02
CA TRP A 157 12.39 -11.32 40.88
C TRP A 157 13.31 -10.10 41.04
N LYS A 158 14.50 -10.16 40.45
CA LYS A 158 15.47 -9.06 40.53
C LYS A 158 15.23 -8.04 39.42
N LEU A 159 15.30 -6.75 39.74
CA LEU A 159 15.09 -5.67 38.76
C LEU A 159 16.04 -5.80 37.54
N LYS A 160 17.29 -6.22 37.77
CA LYS A 160 18.31 -6.44 36.73
C LYS A 160 17.88 -7.40 35.62
N GLU A 161 16.99 -8.36 35.90
CA GLU A 161 16.49 -9.29 34.88
C GLU A 161 15.76 -8.56 33.74
N THR A 162 15.24 -7.35 33.99
CA THR A 162 14.58 -6.50 32.99
C THR A 162 15.51 -5.55 32.23
N CYS A 163 16.83 -5.60 32.47
CA CYS A 163 17.81 -4.72 31.84
C CYS A 163 17.72 -4.70 30.31
N LEU A 164 17.58 -5.86 29.67
CA LEU A 164 17.45 -5.95 28.21
C LEU A 164 16.18 -5.25 27.72
N TYR A 165 15.07 -5.48 28.42
CA TYR A 165 13.79 -4.84 28.09
C TYR A 165 13.89 -3.32 28.25
N ALA A 166 14.45 -2.83 29.36
CA ALA A 166 14.63 -1.41 29.61
C ALA A 166 15.47 -0.71 28.52
N ARG A 167 16.54 -1.37 28.04
CA ARG A 167 17.36 -0.85 26.93
C ARG A 167 16.60 -0.84 25.60
N ILE A 168 15.83 -1.88 25.29
CA ILE A 168 14.98 -1.91 24.09
C ILE A 168 13.92 -0.80 24.16
N THR A 169 13.25 -0.65 25.30
CA THR A 169 12.26 0.41 25.50
C THR A 169 12.87 1.78 25.28
N TYR A 170 14.05 2.07 25.84
CA TYR A 170 14.72 3.36 25.62
C TYR A 170 15.09 3.62 24.15
N ILE A 171 15.41 2.59 23.35
CA ILE A 171 15.68 2.78 21.92
C ILE A 171 14.45 3.37 21.20
N PHE A 172 13.23 2.95 21.60
CA PHE A 172 11.98 3.44 21.03
C PHE A 172 11.40 4.67 21.76
N ASP A 173 11.63 4.81 23.06
CA ASP A 173 11.19 5.91 23.90
C ASP A 173 12.41 6.74 24.35
N ASN A 174 12.88 7.58 23.43
CA ASN A 174 13.95 8.54 23.68
C ASN A 174 13.45 9.97 23.43
N ASN A 175 14.23 10.96 23.84
CA ASN A 175 13.81 12.37 23.68
C ASN A 175 13.52 12.76 22.22
N PHE A 176 14.16 12.13 21.24
CA PHE A 176 13.93 12.40 19.82
C PHE A 176 12.59 11.83 19.32
N THR A 177 12.07 10.76 19.92
CA THR A 177 10.79 10.18 19.49
C THR A 177 9.59 11.07 19.80
N VAL A 178 9.70 11.96 20.79
CA VAL A 178 8.71 13.03 21.04
C VAL A 178 8.65 13.99 19.85
N PHE A 179 9.80 14.44 19.33
CA PHE A 179 9.84 15.29 18.13
C PHE A 179 9.29 14.55 16.91
N PHE A 180 9.63 13.27 16.75
CA PHE A 180 9.10 12.43 15.69
C PHE A 180 7.56 12.29 15.77
N ALA A 181 6.99 12.12 16.96
CA ALA A 181 5.55 12.01 17.15
C ALA A 181 4.80 13.31 16.76
N VAL A 182 5.36 14.47 17.11
CA VAL A 182 4.83 15.77 16.67
C VAL A 182 4.89 15.88 15.15
N PHE A 183 6.02 15.52 14.54
CA PHE A 183 6.15 15.49 13.08
C PHE A 183 5.11 14.57 12.42
N MET A 184 4.92 13.35 12.95
CA MET A 184 3.94 12.40 12.41
C MET A 184 2.50 12.90 12.52
N SER A 185 2.19 13.69 13.56
CA SER A 185 0.89 14.32 13.72
C SER A 185 0.62 15.36 12.63
N PHE A 186 1.64 16.12 12.22
CA PHE A 186 1.53 17.05 11.09
C PHE A 186 1.55 16.34 9.73
N TRP A 187 2.35 15.28 9.59
CA TRP A 187 2.44 14.48 8.37
C TRP A 187 1.13 13.76 8.04
N GLY A 188 0.35 13.40 9.06
CA GLY A 188 -0.94 12.72 8.89
C GLY A 188 -2.12 13.63 8.53
N ILE A 189 -1.92 14.94 8.45
CA ILE A 189 -2.92 15.95 8.07
C ILE A 189 -2.74 16.29 6.59
#